data_AF-A0AAU6AL52-F1
#
_entry.id   AF-A0AAU6AL52-F1
#
_cell.length_a   1.000
_cell.length_b   1.000
_cell.length_c   1.000
_cell.angle_alpha   90.00
_cell.angle_beta   90.00
_cell.angle_gamma   90.00
#
_symmetry.space_group_name_H-M   'P 1'
#
loop_
_entity.id
_entity.type
_entity.pdbx_description
1 polymer ?
#
loop_
_entity_poly.entity_id
_entity_poly.type
_entity_poly.pdbx_seq_one_letter_code
_entity_poly.pdbx_strand_id
1 'polypeptide(L)'
;MDPVDLLNDWLASSALRPSTRVQYQREVASFLNWCTLERSPRTGEPKHPVDPYAGRPADIAAWSYDLYLHEYLGEQPFDGPDALGYLAHHHPEAARTHDRRITALTGYYDAAVTRRIITIPPDLKVLRSGVPRPAGAKNRLEPRERHVLLACTGGWGPARSRHWQRDQLIVYLLLERLRPAQVVRLDTRHLYPQPDGSWDVRSPDEHENVGRKFNLDPLTGAALKAYLAVRPEPADPDEHTLLLNNHRRPLHPDTTNILIGQIAATHPLLAERDPAVTADTVAHTGLWDTPGQGD
;
A
#
# COMPACT_ATOMS: atom_id res chain seq x y z
N MET A 1 28.78 -12.92 -4.21
CA MET A 1 27.56 -12.40 -4.86
C MET A 1 27.36 -10.99 -4.35
N ASP A 2 27.17 -10.02 -5.25
CA ASP A 2 26.91 -8.64 -4.83
C ASP A 2 25.62 -8.55 -3.98
N PRO A 3 25.58 -7.71 -2.92
CA PRO A 3 24.40 -7.57 -2.07
C PRO A 3 23.12 -7.16 -2.81
N VAL A 4 23.22 -6.34 -3.86
CA VAL A 4 22.08 -5.89 -4.67
C VAL A 4 21.63 -7.01 -5.61
N ASP A 5 22.58 -7.77 -6.18
CA ASP A 5 22.25 -8.95 -6.99
C ASP A 5 21.47 -9.98 -6.17
N LEU A 6 21.91 -10.24 -4.92
CA LEU A 6 21.17 -11.11 -4.01
C LEU A 6 19.72 -10.64 -3.79
N LEU A 7 19.53 -9.33 -3.57
CA LEU A 7 18.21 -8.75 -3.34
C LEU A 7 17.30 -8.99 -4.55
N ASN A 8 17.80 -8.67 -5.75
CA ASN A 8 17.05 -8.84 -6.99
C ASN A 8 16.71 -10.31 -7.26
N ASP A 9 17.69 -11.20 -7.13
CA ASP A 9 17.50 -12.64 -7.32
C ASP A 9 16.51 -13.23 -6.32
N TRP A 10 16.61 -12.84 -5.05
CA TRP A 10 15.68 -13.28 -4.01
C TRP A 10 14.26 -12.83 -4.32
N LEU A 11 14.05 -11.55 -4.62
CA LEU A 11 12.71 -11.04 -4.87
C LEU A 11 12.08 -11.65 -6.13
N ALA A 12 12.87 -11.85 -7.19
CA ALA A 12 12.42 -12.47 -8.44
C ALA A 12 11.97 -13.92 -8.23
N SER A 13 12.69 -14.68 -7.39
CA SER A 13 12.39 -16.10 -7.10
C SER A 13 11.44 -16.33 -5.93
N SER A 14 11.10 -15.28 -5.16
CA SER A 14 10.27 -15.40 -3.96
C SER A 14 8.79 -15.67 -4.28
N ALA A 15 8.09 -16.39 -3.39
CA ALA A 15 6.62 -16.50 -3.43
C ALA A 15 5.88 -15.25 -2.89
N LEU A 16 6.60 -14.14 -2.67
CA LEU A 16 6.01 -12.91 -2.15
C LEU A 16 5.08 -12.28 -3.19
N ARG A 17 4.00 -11.66 -2.70
CA ARG A 17 3.10 -10.85 -3.54
C ARG A 17 3.87 -9.68 -4.18
N PRO A 18 3.53 -9.23 -5.39
CA PRO A 18 4.23 -8.13 -6.07
C PRO A 18 4.36 -6.86 -5.21
N SER A 19 3.29 -6.44 -4.53
CA SER A 19 3.33 -5.29 -3.62
C SER A 19 4.29 -5.47 -2.44
N THR A 20 4.37 -6.69 -1.90
CA THR A 20 5.33 -7.03 -0.83
C THR A 20 6.76 -7.04 -1.37
N ARG A 21 6.99 -7.51 -2.61
CA ARG A 21 8.30 -7.46 -3.25
C ARG A 21 8.78 -6.02 -3.41
N VAL A 22 7.94 -5.12 -3.92
CA VAL A 22 8.27 -3.69 -4.07
C VAL A 22 8.61 -3.06 -2.72
N GLN A 23 7.80 -3.36 -1.68
CA GLN A 23 8.08 -2.88 -0.34
C GLN A 23 9.43 -3.39 0.17
N TYR A 24 9.68 -4.71 0.08
CA TYR A 24 10.92 -5.31 0.58
C TYR A 24 12.14 -4.80 -0.21
N GLN A 25 12.01 -4.63 -1.52
CA GLN A 25 13.02 -4.02 -2.36
C GLN A 25 13.41 -2.64 -1.84
N ARG A 26 12.41 -1.78 -1.59
CA ARG A 26 12.65 -0.43 -1.07
C ARG A 26 13.36 -0.44 0.28
N GLU A 27 12.87 -1.23 1.23
CA GLU A 27 13.45 -1.24 2.58
C GLU A 27 14.88 -1.83 2.58
N VAL A 28 15.11 -2.94 1.88
CA VAL A 28 16.44 -3.57 1.83
C VAL A 28 17.41 -2.75 1.01
N ALA A 29 17.01 -2.23 -0.16
CA ALA A 29 17.87 -1.35 -0.96
C ALA A 29 18.28 -0.09 -0.19
N SER A 30 17.38 0.45 0.65
CA SER A 30 17.72 1.58 1.52
C SER A 30 18.81 1.22 2.54
N PHE A 31 18.75 0.03 3.14
CA PHE A 31 19.81 -0.47 4.02
C PHE A 31 21.13 -0.67 3.28
N LEU A 32 21.10 -1.34 2.12
CA LEU A 32 22.29 -1.56 1.30
C LEU A 32 22.96 -0.25 0.89
N ASN A 33 22.16 0.77 0.53
CA ASN A 33 22.68 2.10 0.25
C ASN A 33 23.26 2.78 1.49
N TRP A 34 22.62 2.65 2.65
CA TRP A 34 23.16 3.20 3.89
C TRP A 34 24.50 2.55 4.27
N CYS A 35 24.67 1.25 4.01
CA CYS A 35 25.91 0.52 4.27
C CYS A 35 27.13 1.10 3.54
N THR A 36 26.95 1.68 2.35
CA THR A 36 28.04 2.26 1.54
C THR A 36 28.39 3.70 1.92
N LEU A 37 27.56 4.36 2.73
CA LEU A 37 27.81 5.75 3.12
C LEU A 37 28.99 5.85 4.09
N GLU A 38 29.87 6.81 3.83
CA GLU A 38 31.01 7.16 4.69
C GLU A 38 30.63 8.14 5.82
N ARG A 39 29.41 8.67 5.80
CA ARG A 39 28.89 9.60 6.81
C ARG A 39 27.46 9.23 7.18
N SER A 40 27.10 9.44 8.44
CA SER A 40 25.68 9.37 8.85
C SER A 40 24.90 10.44 8.09
N PRO A 41 23.78 10.09 7.41
CA PRO A 41 22.87 11.06 6.81
C PRO A 41 22.34 12.09 7.81
N ARG A 42 22.27 11.71 9.09
CA ARG A 42 21.63 12.52 10.13
C ARG A 42 22.61 13.47 10.83
N THR A 43 23.75 12.95 11.26
CA THR A 43 24.73 13.75 12.04
C THR A 43 25.82 14.34 11.14
N GLY A 44 26.00 13.82 9.92
CA GLY A 44 27.11 14.16 9.05
C GLY A 44 28.47 13.64 9.56
N GLU A 45 28.49 12.94 10.68
CA GLU A 45 29.69 12.38 11.28
C GLU A 45 30.22 11.22 10.43
N PRO A 46 31.56 11.05 10.36
CA PRO A 46 32.16 9.90 9.70
C PRO A 46 31.63 8.59 10.29
N LYS A 47 31.23 7.66 9.43
CA LYS A 47 30.93 6.28 9.80
C LYS A 47 31.72 5.34 8.91
N HIS A 48 32.10 4.20 9.48
CA HIS A 48 32.72 3.15 8.68
C HIS A 48 31.67 2.51 7.78
N PRO A 49 31.97 2.28 6.49
CA PRO A 49 31.15 1.45 5.63
C PRO A 49 30.91 0.09 6.29
N VAL A 50 29.67 -0.39 6.22
CA VAL A 50 29.26 -1.65 6.83
C VAL A 50 29.17 -2.67 5.70
N ASP A 51 29.81 -3.84 5.86
CA ASP A 51 29.55 -4.95 4.96
C ASP A 51 28.11 -5.45 5.22
N PRO A 52 27.21 -5.40 4.22
CA PRO A 52 25.82 -5.84 4.40
C PRO A 52 25.68 -7.28 4.88
N TYR A 53 26.63 -8.16 4.55
CA TYR A 53 26.61 -9.55 5.00
C TYR A 53 27.13 -9.75 6.43
N ALA A 54 27.87 -8.77 6.95
CA ALA A 54 28.37 -8.74 8.33
C ALA A 54 27.59 -7.76 9.22
N GLY A 55 26.48 -7.21 8.74
CA GLY A 55 25.66 -6.24 9.47
C GLY A 55 25.16 -6.79 10.81
N ARG A 56 25.48 -6.09 11.90
CA ARG A 56 25.05 -6.46 13.26
C ARG A 56 23.73 -5.77 13.59
N PRO A 57 23.01 -6.23 14.63
CA PRO A 57 21.83 -5.52 15.12
C PRO A 57 22.10 -4.03 15.40
N ALA A 58 23.27 -3.68 15.94
CA ALA A 58 23.66 -2.29 16.17
C ALA A 58 23.75 -1.46 14.88
N ASP A 59 24.25 -2.05 13.78
CA ASP A 59 24.38 -1.33 12.50
C ASP A 59 23.00 -1.10 11.86
N ILE A 60 22.09 -2.07 12.00
CA ILE A 60 20.69 -1.98 11.54
C ILE A 60 19.87 -1.00 12.41
N ALA A 61 20.19 -0.94 13.70
CA ALA A 61 19.61 0.03 14.62
C ALA A 61 20.05 1.47 14.24
N ALA A 62 21.34 1.67 13.99
CA ALA A 62 21.87 2.94 13.50
C ALA A 62 21.24 3.38 12.17
N TRP A 63 21.12 2.46 11.20
CA TRP A 63 20.39 2.71 9.96
C TRP A 63 18.94 3.13 10.18
N SER A 64 18.22 2.40 11.04
CA SER A 64 16.81 2.67 11.34
C SER A 64 16.63 4.03 11.99
N TYR A 65 17.55 4.39 12.90
CA TYR A 65 17.58 5.69 13.55
C TYR A 65 17.87 6.82 12.57
N ASP A 66 18.97 6.71 11.82
CA ASP A 66 19.45 7.73 10.88
C ASP A 66 18.38 8.12 9.85
N LEU A 67 17.62 7.14 9.35
CA LEU A 67 16.69 7.38 8.24
C LEU A 67 15.23 7.53 8.65
N TYR A 68 14.81 6.97 9.79
CA TYR A 68 13.37 6.81 10.06
C TYR A 68 12.93 7.10 11.49
N LEU A 69 13.74 6.77 12.50
CA LEU A 69 13.27 6.80 13.89
C LEU A 69 13.67 8.08 14.64
N HIS A 70 14.61 8.86 14.11
CA HIS A 70 15.08 10.08 14.78
C HIS A 70 13.95 11.09 15.07
N GLU A 71 12.99 11.27 14.15
CA GLU A 71 11.85 12.20 14.38
C GLU A 71 10.97 11.79 15.57
N TYR A 72 10.98 10.51 15.95
CA TYR A 72 10.17 9.96 17.04
C TYR A 72 10.97 9.84 18.34
N LEU A 73 12.28 9.59 18.25
CA LEU A 73 13.17 9.37 19.40
C LEU A 73 13.92 10.65 19.82
N GLY A 74 13.94 11.70 19.00
CA GLY A 74 14.71 12.91 19.24
C GLY A 74 16.20 12.58 19.31
N GLU A 75 16.90 13.08 20.33
CA GLU A 75 18.33 12.80 20.55
C GLU A 75 18.60 11.44 21.20
N GLN A 76 17.56 10.69 21.59
CA GLN A 76 17.76 9.39 22.22
C GLN A 76 18.23 8.37 21.18
N PRO A 77 19.33 7.64 21.44
CA PRO A 77 19.80 6.61 20.52
C PRO A 77 18.77 5.46 20.44
N PHE A 78 18.70 4.83 19.27
CA PHE A 78 18.00 3.56 19.11
C PHE A 78 18.98 2.42 19.39
N ASP A 79 19.15 2.06 20.66
CA ASP A 79 20.18 1.12 21.11
C ASP A 79 19.64 -0.12 21.84
N GLY A 80 18.32 -0.24 22.03
CA GLY A 80 17.77 -1.39 22.72
C GLY A 80 16.27 -1.41 22.98
N PRO A 81 15.81 -2.33 23.86
CA PRO A 81 14.41 -2.57 24.18
C PRO A 81 13.66 -1.35 24.72
N ASP A 82 14.34 -0.43 25.41
CA ASP A 82 13.71 0.75 26.01
C ASP A 82 13.25 1.75 24.92
N ALA A 83 14.08 2.00 23.92
CA ALA A 83 13.72 2.82 22.76
C ALA A 83 12.57 2.18 21.96
N LEU A 84 12.56 0.85 21.84
CA LEU A 84 11.44 0.10 21.26
C LEU A 84 10.16 0.22 22.09
N GLY A 85 10.26 0.15 23.42
CA GLY A 85 9.14 0.33 24.34
C GLY A 85 8.55 1.74 24.28
N TYR A 86 9.41 2.75 24.21
CA TYR A 86 9.00 4.14 23.99
C TYR A 86 8.27 4.30 22.65
N LEU A 87 8.85 3.81 21.55
CA LEU A 87 8.21 3.83 20.23
C LEU A 87 6.87 3.08 20.24
N ALA A 88 6.82 1.91 20.87
CA ALA A 88 5.61 1.11 20.98
C ALA A 88 4.48 1.84 21.72
N HIS A 89 4.83 2.59 22.76
CA HIS A 89 3.86 3.31 23.60
C HIS A 89 3.42 4.63 22.98
N HIS A 90 4.35 5.44 22.50
CA HIS A 90 4.08 6.81 22.04
C HIS A 90 3.83 6.92 20.53
N HIS A 91 4.39 6.00 19.73
CA HIS A 91 4.37 6.04 18.26
C HIS A 91 4.12 4.64 17.64
N PRO A 92 2.99 3.97 17.96
CA PRO A 92 2.74 2.59 17.58
C PRO A 92 2.70 2.35 16.06
N GLU A 93 2.42 3.36 15.25
CA GLU A 93 2.55 3.33 13.78
C GLU A 93 4.01 3.31 13.30
N ALA A 94 4.88 4.09 13.92
CA ALA A 94 6.31 4.10 13.63
C ALA A 94 6.93 2.75 14.01
N ALA A 95 6.59 2.23 15.21
CA ALA A 95 7.01 0.92 15.69
C ALA A 95 6.61 -0.22 14.73
N ARG A 96 5.35 -0.25 14.27
CA ARG A 96 4.89 -1.25 13.28
C ARG A 96 5.58 -1.12 11.93
N THR A 97 5.86 0.09 11.50
CA THR A 97 6.57 0.33 10.24
C THR A 97 8.02 -0.15 10.35
N HIS A 98 8.67 0.10 11.49
CA HIS A 98 9.98 -0.45 11.81
C HIS A 98 9.98 -1.99 11.81
N ASP A 99 9.04 -2.64 12.50
CA ASP A 99 8.92 -4.11 12.51
C ASP A 99 8.77 -4.71 11.09
N ARG A 100 8.11 -3.99 10.16
CA ARG A 100 8.04 -4.39 8.74
C ARG A 100 9.39 -4.30 8.04
N ARG A 101 10.20 -3.28 8.33
CA ARG A 101 11.58 -3.16 7.82
C ARG A 101 12.46 -4.29 8.32
N ILE A 102 12.37 -4.58 9.62
CA ILE A 102 13.08 -5.71 10.23
C ILE A 102 12.64 -7.04 9.58
N THR A 103 11.36 -7.19 9.25
CA THR A 103 10.87 -8.38 8.53
C THR A 103 11.46 -8.49 7.12
N ALA A 104 11.57 -7.39 6.37
CA ALA A 104 12.20 -7.40 5.06
C ALA A 104 13.70 -7.79 5.15
N LEU A 105 14.44 -7.22 6.10
CA LEU A 105 15.84 -7.56 6.35
C LEU A 105 16.03 -9.02 6.81
N THR A 106 15.14 -9.52 7.66
CA THR A 106 15.17 -10.93 8.08
C THR A 106 15.07 -11.84 6.85
N GLY A 107 14.11 -11.57 5.96
CA GLY A 107 13.96 -12.35 4.72
C GLY A 107 15.16 -12.25 3.78
N TYR A 108 15.83 -11.09 3.72
CA TYR A 108 17.06 -10.91 2.96
C TYR A 108 18.22 -11.75 3.52
N TYR A 109 18.42 -11.74 4.83
CA TYR A 109 19.43 -12.57 5.48
C TYR A 109 19.12 -14.07 5.38
N ASP A 110 17.85 -14.48 5.47
CA ASP A 110 17.45 -15.86 5.23
C ASP A 110 17.77 -16.30 3.78
N ALA A 111 17.58 -15.40 2.82
CA ALA A 111 17.97 -15.62 1.43
C ALA A 111 19.48 -15.73 1.25
N ALA A 112 20.27 -14.96 2.00
CA ALA A 112 21.73 -15.03 2.03
C ALA A 112 22.21 -16.38 2.61
N VAL A 113 21.60 -16.84 3.70
CA VAL A 113 21.86 -18.17 4.30
C VAL A 113 21.50 -19.28 3.32
N THR A 114 20.33 -19.20 2.68
CA THR A 114 19.86 -20.21 1.72
C THR A 114 20.84 -20.35 0.54
N ARG A 115 21.43 -19.24 0.09
CA ARG A 115 22.46 -19.22 -0.96
C ARG A 115 23.88 -19.48 -0.44
N ARG A 116 24.05 -19.77 0.85
CA ARG A 116 25.33 -20.04 1.52
C ARG A 116 26.33 -18.88 1.41
N ILE A 117 25.83 -17.65 1.32
CA ILE A 117 26.67 -16.44 1.32
C ILE A 117 27.13 -16.13 2.74
N ILE A 118 26.23 -16.33 3.71
CA ILE A 118 26.53 -16.27 5.14
C ILE A 118 26.12 -17.58 5.81
N THR A 119 26.75 -17.89 6.93
CA THR A 119 26.47 -19.10 7.71
C THR A 119 25.41 -18.86 8.78
N ILE A 120 25.48 -17.71 9.46
CA ILE A 120 24.62 -17.37 10.60
C ILE A 120 24.05 -15.96 10.34
N PRO A 121 22.72 -15.81 10.24
CA PRO A 121 22.11 -14.50 10.10
C PRO A 121 22.17 -13.73 11.43
N PRO A 122 22.21 -12.39 11.41
CA PRO A 122 22.10 -11.60 12.63
C PRO A 122 20.73 -11.83 13.29
N ASP A 123 20.68 -11.91 14.62
CA ASP A 123 19.41 -11.99 15.34
C ASP A 123 18.72 -10.62 15.37
N LEU A 124 17.85 -10.39 14.41
CA LEU A 124 17.10 -9.13 14.30
C LEU A 124 15.83 -9.12 15.16
N LYS A 125 15.50 -10.19 15.89
CA LYS A 125 14.33 -10.20 16.78
C LYS A 125 14.47 -9.19 17.90
N VAL A 126 15.71 -8.93 18.33
CA VAL A 126 16.05 -7.93 19.36
C VAL A 126 15.67 -6.49 18.94
N LEU A 127 15.47 -6.25 17.65
CA LEU A 127 15.06 -4.96 17.10
C LEU A 127 13.54 -4.88 16.84
N ARG A 128 12.76 -5.88 17.22
CA ARG A 128 11.30 -5.85 17.03
C ARG A 128 10.62 -5.28 18.26
N SER A 129 9.75 -4.30 18.03
CA SER A 129 8.88 -3.76 19.08
C SER A 129 7.85 -4.78 19.55
N GLY A 130 7.48 -5.73 18.67
CA GLY A 130 6.49 -6.74 18.98
C GLY A 130 5.07 -6.18 19.11
N VAL A 131 4.87 -4.91 18.71
CA VAL A 131 3.57 -4.22 18.78
C VAL A 131 2.60 -4.96 17.89
N PRO A 132 1.62 -5.68 18.46
CA PRO A 132 0.60 -6.30 17.65
C PRO A 132 -0.21 -5.19 16.99
N ARG A 133 -0.85 -5.51 15.87
CA ARG A 133 -1.83 -4.59 15.29
C ARG A 133 -2.89 -4.33 16.36
N PRO A 134 -3.26 -3.06 16.64
CA PRO A 134 -4.25 -2.78 17.68
C PRO A 134 -5.55 -3.53 17.37
N ALA A 135 -6.08 -4.21 18.39
CA ALA A 135 -7.42 -4.78 18.31
C ALA A 135 -8.41 -3.63 18.05
N GLY A 136 -9.20 -3.73 16.99
CA GLY A 136 -10.13 -2.66 16.60
C GLY A 136 -9.56 -1.56 15.71
N ALA A 137 -8.37 -1.73 15.11
CA ALA A 137 -7.88 -0.81 14.06
C ALA A 137 -9.00 -0.57 13.02
N LYS A 138 -9.49 0.68 12.92
CA LYS A 138 -10.59 1.08 12.02
C LYS A 138 -10.15 1.04 10.55
N ASN A 139 -9.96 -0.17 10.05
CA ASN A 139 -9.63 -0.43 8.64
C ASN A 139 -10.87 -0.36 7.74
N ARG A 140 -12.04 -0.04 8.32
CA ARG A 140 -13.33 0.08 7.63
C ARG A 140 -14.01 1.36 8.07
N LEU A 141 -14.88 1.84 7.21
CA LEU A 141 -15.84 2.86 7.57
C LEU A 141 -16.95 2.23 8.42
N GLU A 142 -17.37 2.93 9.46
CA GLU A 142 -18.60 2.62 10.16
C GLU A 142 -19.80 2.78 9.21
N PRO A 143 -20.96 2.14 9.47
CA PRO A 143 -22.13 2.26 8.58
C PRO A 143 -22.53 3.72 8.31
N ARG A 144 -22.46 4.58 9.33
CA ARG A 144 -22.72 6.03 9.21
C ARG A 144 -21.69 6.72 8.31
N GLU A 145 -20.40 6.42 8.47
CA GLU A 145 -19.33 6.96 7.63
C GLU A 145 -19.49 6.51 6.16
N ARG A 146 -19.86 5.24 5.92
CA ARG A 146 -20.13 4.72 4.58
C ARG A 146 -21.29 5.44 3.89
N HIS A 147 -22.39 5.69 4.61
CA HIS A 147 -23.52 6.45 4.05
C HIS A 147 -23.11 7.88 3.67
N VAL A 148 -22.32 8.53 4.51
CA VAL A 148 -21.77 9.86 4.19
C VAL A 148 -20.85 9.80 2.98
N LEU A 149 -20.00 8.78 2.86
CA LEU A 149 -19.14 8.60 1.68
C LEU A 149 -19.98 8.48 0.40
N LEU A 150 -21.03 7.65 0.41
CA LEU A 150 -21.94 7.50 -0.73
C LEU A 150 -22.63 8.82 -1.09
N ALA A 151 -23.04 9.62 -0.09
CA ALA A 151 -23.62 10.94 -0.32
C ALA A 151 -22.59 11.91 -0.94
N CYS A 152 -21.36 11.95 -0.41
CA CYS A 152 -20.25 12.72 -0.97
C CYS A 152 -19.94 12.32 -2.42
N THR A 153 -19.95 11.02 -2.72
CA THR A 153 -19.78 10.49 -4.08
C THR A 153 -20.90 10.93 -5.00
N GLY A 154 -22.16 10.83 -4.57
CA GLY A 154 -23.31 11.33 -5.34
C GLY A 154 -23.24 12.83 -5.63
N GLY A 155 -22.72 13.62 -4.69
CA GLY A 155 -22.46 15.06 -4.87
C GLY A 155 -21.20 15.41 -5.66
N TRP A 156 -20.35 14.43 -6.00
CA TRP A 156 -19.11 14.63 -6.74
C TRP A 156 -19.39 14.79 -8.24
N GLY A 157 -19.69 16.02 -8.66
CA GLY A 157 -20.07 16.35 -10.04
C GLY A 157 -19.06 17.20 -10.82
N PRO A 158 -19.47 17.74 -11.98
CA PRO A 158 -18.60 18.52 -12.88
C PRO A 158 -17.90 19.72 -12.23
N ALA A 159 -18.49 20.32 -11.19
CA ALA A 159 -17.91 21.42 -10.45
C ALA A 159 -16.68 21.03 -9.61
N ARG A 160 -16.50 19.72 -9.33
CA ARG A 160 -15.38 19.19 -8.53
C ARG A 160 -14.30 18.55 -9.40
N SER A 161 -14.69 17.89 -10.47
CA SER A 161 -13.77 17.19 -11.37
C SER A 161 -14.30 17.12 -12.78
N ARG A 162 -13.43 17.33 -13.77
CA ARG A 162 -13.75 17.08 -15.18
C ARG A 162 -13.98 15.60 -15.49
N HIS A 163 -13.51 14.70 -14.62
CA HIS A 163 -13.64 13.24 -14.74
C HIS A 163 -14.54 12.66 -13.66
N TRP A 164 -15.54 13.42 -13.22
CA TRP A 164 -16.35 13.08 -12.06
C TRP A 164 -17.02 11.69 -12.16
N GLN A 165 -17.45 11.23 -13.34
CA GLN A 165 -18.00 9.87 -13.51
C GLN A 165 -16.96 8.78 -13.26
N ARG A 166 -15.72 8.99 -13.73
CA ARG A 166 -14.60 8.08 -13.45
C ARG A 166 -14.32 8.02 -11.95
N ASP A 167 -14.30 9.20 -11.33
CA ASP A 167 -13.99 9.36 -9.92
C ASP A 167 -15.06 8.68 -9.04
N GLN A 168 -16.34 8.86 -9.39
CA GLN A 168 -17.45 8.16 -8.75
C GLN A 168 -17.33 6.64 -8.92
N LEU A 169 -17.05 6.17 -10.14
CA LEU A 169 -16.85 4.74 -10.41
C LEU A 169 -15.73 4.15 -9.55
N ILE A 170 -14.60 4.86 -9.35
CA ILE A 170 -13.51 4.40 -8.49
C ILE A 170 -14.02 4.12 -7.06
N VAL A 171 -14.85 5.00 -6.49
CA VAL A 171 -15.41 4.79 -5.15
C VAL A 171 -16.25 3.52 -5.09
N TYR A 172 -17.16 3.33 -6.06
CA TYR A 172 -18.02 2.15 -6.13
C TYR A 172 -17.21 0.86 -6.31
N LEU A 173 -16.20 0.85 -7.17
CA LEU A 173 -15.31 -0.31 -7.35
C LEU A 173 -14.53 -0.65 -6.08
N LEU A 174 -14.08 0.34 -5.31
CA LEU A 174 -13.49 0.10 -4.01
C LEU A 174 -14.54 -0.50 -3.05
N LEU A 175 -15.76 0.04 -3.00
CA LEU A 175 -16.84 -0.55 -2.19
C LEU A 175 -17.19 -2.00 -2.61
N GLU A 176 -16.93 -2.42 -3.84
CA GLU A 176 -16.98 -3.84 -4.28
C GLU A 176 -15.82 -4.70 -3.78
N ARG A 177 -15.00 -4.16 -2.88
CA ARG A 177 -13.83 -4.80 -2.27
C ARG A 177 -12.67 -5.07 -3.23
N LEU A 178 -12.65 -4.40 -4.38
CA LEU A 178 -11.44 -4.37 -5.21
C LEU A 178 -10.39 -3.52 -4.51
N ARG A 179 -9.16 -4.02 -4.46
CA ARG A 179 -8.01 -3.25 -3.97
C ARG A 179 -7.66 -2.12 -4.92
N PRO A 180 -7.03 -1.04 -4.45
CA PRO A 180 -6.56 0.06 -5.31
C PRO A 180 -5.84 -0.41 -6.59
N ALA A 181 -4.92 -1.36 -6.45
CA ALA A 181 -4.19 -1.94 -7.59
C ALA A 181 -5.08 -2.74 -8.55
N GLN A 182 -6.15 -3.38 -8.07
CA GLN A 182 -7.11 -4.11 -8.92
C GLN A 182 -8.04 -3.14 -9.65
N VAL A 183 -8.48 -2.07 -8.99
CA VAL A 183 -9.33 -1.03 -9.57
C VAL A 183 -8.66 -0.40 -10.79
N VAL A 184 -7.41 0.04 -10.66
CA VAL A 184 -6.68 0.69 -11.77
C VAL A 184 -6.26 -0.27 -12.88
N ARG A 185 -6.37 -1.59 -12.67
CA ARG A 185 -6.03 -2.64 -13.64
C ARG A 185 -7.25 -3.34 -14.23
N LEU A 186 -8.46 -2.83 -14.00
CA LEU A 186 -9.63 -3.34 -14.73
C LEU A 186 -9.46 -3.06 -16.21
N ASP A 187 -9.83 -4.03 -17.04
CA ASP A 187 -9.61 -4.01 -18.48
C ASP A 187 -10.96 -4.03 -19.21
N THR A 188 -11.12 -3.19 -20.24
CA THR A 188 -12.37 -3.06 -20.99
C THR A 188 -12.75 -4.33 -21.75
N ARG A 189 -11.77 -5.18 -22.10
CA ARG A 189 -12.00 -6.48 -22.77
C ARG A 189 -12.65 -7.51 -21.84
N HIS A 190 -12.62 -7.26 -20.53
CA HIS A 190 -13.11 -8.18 -19.51
C HIS A 190 -14.26 -7.59 -18.68
N LEU A 191 -15.16 -6.86 -19.35
CA LEU A 191 -16.39 -6.34 -18.79
C LEU A 191 -17.58 -7.08 -19.40
N TYR A 192 -18.32 -7.84 -18.58
CA TYR A 192 -19.41 -8.70 -19.05
C TYR A 192 -20.73 -8.27 -18.37
N PRO A 193 -21.58 -7.49 -19.07
CA PRO A 193 -22.85 -7.04 -18.51
C PRO A 193 -23.78 -8.22 -18.26
N GLN A 194 -24.51 -8.18 -17.15
CA GLN A 194 -25.51 -9.18 -16.80
C GLN A 194 -26.93 -8.63 -16.98
N PRO A 195 -27.95 -9.49 -17.16
CA PRO A 195 -29.33 -9.06 -17.40
C PRO A 195 -29.96 -8.23 -16.28
N ASP A 196 -29.50 -8.40 -15.03
CA ASP A 196 -29.99 -7.70 -13.84
C ASP A 196 -29.33 -6.33 -13.60
N GLY A 197 -28.45 -5.90 -14.52
CA GLY A 197 -27.69 -4.65 -14.41
C GLY A 197 -26.37 -4.80 -13.64
N SER A 198 -26.09 -5.97 -13.07
CA SER A 198 -24.77 -6.30 -12.52
C SER A 198 -23.74 -6.49 -13.64
N TRP A 199 -22.46 -6.53 -13.28
CA TRP A 199 -21.36 -6.78 -14.23
C TRP A 199 -20.37 -7.78 -13.66
N ASP A 200 -20.00 -8.76 -14.47
CA ASP A 200 -18.81 -9.56 -14.18
C ASP A 200 -17.58 -8.86 -14.74
N VAL A 201 -16.56 -8.65 -13.92
CA VAL A 201 -15.31 -8.00 -14.33
C VAL A 201 -14.08 -8.80 -13.93
N ARG A 202 -12.98 -8.62 -14.66
CA ARG A 202 -11.67 -9.18 -14.32
C ARG A 202 -10.58 -8.11 -14.44
N SER A 203 -9.56 -8.27 -13.61
CA SER A 203 -8.33 -7.47 -13.67
C SER A 203 -7.17 -8.39 -14.05
N PRO A 204 -6.58 -8.22 -15.25
CA PRO A 204 -5.38 -8.94 -15.65
C PRO A 204 -4.18 -8.58 -14.75
N ASP A 205 -3.32 -9.56 -14.50
CA ASP A 205 -2.01 -9.33 -13.88
C ASP A 205 -0.98 -8.79 -14.89
N GLU A 206 0.30 -8.71 -14.50
CA GLU A 206 1.36 -8.10 -15.34
C GLU A 206 1.72 -8.97 -16.55
N HIS A 207 1.26 -10.22 -16.56
CA HIS A 207 1.50 -11.21 -17.61
C HIS A 207 0.21 -11.51 -18.37
N GLU A 208 -0.76 -10.60 -18.35
CA GLU A 208 -2.09 -10.73 -18.96
C GLU A 208 -2.92 -11.92 -18.47
N ASN A 209 -2.54 -12.56 -17.37
CA ASN A 209 -3.36 -13.63 -16.82
C ASN A 209 -4.62 -13.01 -16.20
N VAL A 210 -5.78 -13.40 -16.74
CA VAL A 210 -7.08 -13.01 -16.22
C VAL A 210 -7.28 -13.62 -14.83
N GLY A 211 -7.14 -12.77 -13.82
CA GLY A 211 -7.29 -13.16 -12.43
C GLY A 211 -8.72 -13.53 -12.03
N ARG A 212 -8.97 -13.47 -10.72
CA ARG A 212 -10.29 -13.74 -10.11
C ARG A 212 -11.39 -12.88 -10.75
N LYS A 213 -12.56 -13.49 -11.00
CA LYS A 213 -13.80 -12.78 -11.39
C LYS A 213 -14.37 -12.02 -10.20
N PHE A 214 -14.73 -10.76 -10.41
CA PHE A 214 -15.52 -9.95 -9.50
C PHE A 214 -16.91 -9.75 -10.08
N ASN A 215 -17.93 -9.80 -9.25
CA ASN A 215 -19.29 -9.46 -9.65
C ASN A 215 -19.63 -8.11 -9.01
N LEU A 216 -19.90 -7.11 -9.84
CA LEU A 216 -20.23 -5.75 -9.43
C LEU A 216 -21.74 -5.63 -9.27
N ASP A 217 -22.19 -5.12 -8.14
CA ASP A 217 -23.59 -4.83 -7.83
C ASP A 217 -24.22 -3.94 -8.92
N PRO A 218 -25.54 -4.04 -9.19
CA PRO A 218 -26.22 -3.17 -10.13
C PRO A 218 -25.98 -1.66 -9.91
N LEU A 219 -25.78 -1.22 -8.66
CA LEU A 219 -25.40 0.17 -8.36
C LEU A 219 -24.02 0.52 -8.95
N THR A 220 -23.02 -0.33 -8.74
CA THR A 220 -21.69 -0.17 -9.34
C THR A 220 -21.76 -0.34 -10.86
N GLY A 221 -22.61 -1.23 -11.36
CA GLY A 221 -22.88 -1.43 -12.78
C GLY A 221 -23.46 -0.19 -13.48
N ALA A 222 -24.35 0.54 -12.80
CA ALA A 222 -24.88 1.81 -13.29
C ALA A 222 -23.79 2.89 -13.38
N ALA A 223 -22.92 3.00 -12.36
CA ALA A 223 -21.77 3.91 -12.40
C ALA A 223 -20.78 3.55 -13.51
N LEU A 224 -20.52 2.25 -13.73
CA LEU A 224 -19.68 1.76 -14.83
C LEU A 224 -20.26 2.16 -16.18
N LYS A 225 -21.55 1.90 -16.40
CA LYS A 225 -22.26 2.29 -17.63
C LYS A 225 -22.21 3.80 -17.87
N ALA A 226 -22.40 4.60 -16.82
CA ALA A 226 -22.34 6.06 -16.91
C ALA A 226 -20.95 6.55 -17.30
N TYR A 227 -19.89 5.95 -16.75
CA TYR A 227 -18.52 6.28 -17.14
C TYR A 227 -18.19 5.82 -18.57
N LEU A 228 -18.57 4.60 -18.96
CA LEU A 228 -18.30 4.08 -20.31
C LEU A 228 -18.88 4.98 -21.41
N ALA A 229 -20.02 5.64 -21.17
CA ALA A 229 -20.62 6.58 -22.12
C ALA A 229 -19.78 7.84 -22.38
N VAL A 230 -18.87 8.20 -21.47
CA VAL A 230 -18.01 9.40 -21.55
C VAL A 230 -16.53 9.06 -21.47
N ARG A 231 -16.17 7.77 -21.43
CA ARG A 231 -14.79 7.32 -21.31
C ARG A 231 -14.03 7.75 -22.57
N PRO A 232 -12.91 8.49 -22.44
CA PRO A 232 -12.12 8.84 -23.61
C PRO A 232 -11.46 7.60 -24.21
N GLU A 233 -11.20 7.62 -25.51
CA GLU A 233 -10.29 6.67 -26.12
C GLU A 233 -8.88 6.81 -25.52
N PRO A 234 -8.14 5.71 -25.31
CA PRO A 234 -6.78 5.76 -24.81
C PRO A 234 -5.84 6.51 -25.78
N ALA A 235 -4.74 7.04 -25.26
CA ALA A 235 -3.69 7.66 -26.08
C ALA A 235 -2.97 6.63 -26.96
N ASP A 236 -2.86 5.39 -26.46
CA ASP A 236 -2.28 4.25 -27.16
C ASP A 236 -3.42 3.29 -27.56
N PRO A 237 -3.58 2.91 -28.83
CA PRO A 237 -4.62 1.98 -29.28
C PRO A 237 -4.58 0.60 -28.63
N ASP A 238 -3.40 0.14 -28.19
CA ASP A 238 -3.24 -1.18 -27.55
C ASP A 238 -3.52 -1.13 -26.03
N GLU A 239 -3.85 0.04 -25.48
CA GLU A 239 -4.16 0.22 -24.07
C GLU A 239 -5.64 -0.07 -23.78
N HIS A 240 -5.88 -1.12 -23.00
CA HIS A 240 -7.24 -1.58 -22.68
C HIS A 240 -7.68 -1.28 -21.23
N THR A 241 -6.87 -0.57 -20.44
CA THR A 241 -7.25 -0.20 -19.07
C THR A 241 -8.54 0.62 -19.05
N LEU A 242 -9.50 0.22 -18.21
CA LEU A 242 -10.79 0.87 -18.04
C LEU A 242 -10.63 2.33 -17.59
N LEU A 243 -9.84 2.57 -16.55
CA LEU A 243 -9.77 3.87 -15.89
C LEU A 243 -8.58 4.69 -16.41
N LEU A 244 -8.89 5.77 -17.14
CA LEU A 244 -7.88 6.64 -17.76
C LEU A 244 -7.74 7.98 -17.03
N ASN A 245 -6.52 8.51 -17.04
CA ASN A 245 -6.17 9.82 -16.52
C ASN A 245 -6.41 10.93 -17.57
N ASN A 246 -6.05 12.17 -17.19
CA ASN A 246 -6.18 13.36 -18.03
C ASN A 246 -5.47 13.29 -19.39
N HIS A 247 -4.41 12.50 -19.46
CA HIS A 247 -3.58 12.30 -20.65
C HIS A 247 -3.99 11.06 -21.44
N ARG A 248 -5.17 10.47 -21.13
CA ARG A 248 -5.70 9.26 -21.75
C ARG A 248 -4.78 8.05 -21.56
N ARG A 249 -4.04 8.01 -20.45
CA ARG A 249 -3.18 6.90 -20.01
C ARG A 249 -3.74 6.22 -18.77
N PRO A 250 -3.31 5.00 -18.41
CA PRO A 250 -3.71 4.35 -17.17
C PRO A 250 -3.53 5.22 -15.93
N LEU A 251 -4.42 5.02 -14.96
CA LEU A 251 -4.30 5.64 -13.65
C LEU A 251 -3.22 4.97 -12.81
N HIS A 252 -2.39 5.77 -12.14
CA HIS A 252 -1.48 5.28 -11.13
C HIS A 252 -2.27 4.82 -9.89
N PRO A 253 -1.89 3.71 -9.22
CA PRO A 253 -2.57 3.25 -7.99
C PRO A 253 -2.72 4.34 -6.92
N ASP A 254 -1.69 5.16 -6.71
CA ASP A 254 -1.69 6.22 -5.69
C ASP A 254 -2.77 7.29 -5.91
N THR A 255 -3.21 7.49 -7.17
CA THR A 255 -4.27 8.45 -7.49
C THR A 255 -5.57 8.11 -6.78
N THR A 256 -5.83 6.83 -6.50
CA THR A 256 -7.03 6.40 -5.77
C THR A 256 -7.08 6.97 -4.35
N ASN A 257 -5.95 6.99 -3.62
CA ASN A 257 -5.90 7.55 -2.27
C ASN A 257 -6.10 9.07 -2.28
N ILE A 258 -5.48 9.77 -3.25
CA ILE A 258 -5.65 11.22 -3.40
C ILE A 258 -7.12 11.54 -3.66
N LEU A 259 -7.75 10.83 -4.60
CA LEU A 259 -9.15 11.04 -4.94
C LEU A 259 -10.08 10.77 -3.75
N ILE A 260 -9.88 9.65 -3.06
CA ILE A 260 -10.70 9.30 -1.89
C ILE A 260 -10.57 10.36 -0.80
N GLY A 261 -9.35 10.85 -0.53
CA GLY A 261 -9.13 11.95 0.40
C GLY A 261 -9.89 13.22 -0.02
N GLN A 262 -9.87 13.58 -1.31
CA GLN A 262 -10.60 14.75 -1.82
C GLN A 262 -12.12 14.62 -1.70
N ILE A 263 -12.68 13.45 -2.01
CA ILE A 263 -14.13 13.19 -1.86
C ILE A 263 -14.51 13.22 -0.39
N ALA A 264 -13.75 12.53 0.48
CA ALA A 264 -13.98 12.50 1.92
C ALA A 264 -13.91 13.90 2.55
N ALA A 265 -12.99 14.75 2.10
CA ALA A 265 -12.83 16.12 2.57
C ALA A 265 -14.06 17.02 2.32
N THR A 266 -15.03 16.59 1.50
CA THR A 266 -16.26 17.35 1.25
C THR A 266 -17.26 17.32 2.40
N HIS A 267 -17.04 16.47 3.42
CA HIS A 267 -17.92 16.38 4.59
C HIS A 267 -17.12 16.29 5.90
N PRO A 268 -17.43 17.09 6.94
CA PRO A 268 -16.67 17.14 8.19
C PRO A 268 -16.45 15.77 8.84
N LEU A 269 -17.50 14.94 8.92
CA LEU A 269 -17.41 13.59 9.52
C LEU A 269 -16.28 12.72 8.92
N LEU A 270 -16.02 12.82 7.62
CA LEU A 270 -14.98 12.03 6.96
C LEU A 270 -13.64 12.78 6.91
N ALA A 271 -13.69 14.11 6.79
CA ALA A 271 -12.51 14.97 6.76
C ALA A 271 -11.74 14.94 8.09
N GLU A 272 -12.45 14.89 9.21
CA GLU A 272 -11.89 14.92 10.57
C GLU A 272 -11.66 13.51 11.16
N ARG A 273 -11.90 12.46 10.36
CA ARG A 273 -11.74 11.07 10.80
C ARG A 273 -10.26 10.74 11.05
N ASP A 274 -9.98 10.10 12.18
CA ASP A 274 -8.69 9.48 12.48
C ASP A 274 -8.85 7.95 12.68
N PRO A 275 -8.17 7.10 11.88
CA PRO A 275 -7.29 7.45 10.76
C PRO A 275 -8.04 8.09 9.59
N ALA A 276 -7.33 8.83 8.73
CA ALA A 276 -7.92 9.42 7.52
C ALA A 276 -8.54 8.34 6.61
N VAL A 277 -9.57 8.71 5.84
CA VAL A 277 -10.20 7.81 4.88
C VAL A 277 -9.25 7.56 3.71
N THR A 278 -8.85 6.30 3.52
CA THR A 278 -8.01 5.85 2.41
C THR A 278 -8.76 4.93 1.45
N ALA A 279 -8.23 4.73 0.24
CA ALA A 279 -8.80 3.80 -0.73
C ALA A 279 -8.84 2.37 -0.18
N ASP A 280 -7.84 1.93 0.59
CA ASP A 280 -7.87 0.65 1.28
C ASP A 280 -8.96 0.59 2.38
N THR A 281 -9.20 1.70 3.10
CA THR A 281 -10.30 1.77 4.08
C THR A 281 -11.64 1.53 3.40
N VAL A 282 -11.88 2.19 2.26
CA VAL A 282 -13.09 1.98 1.44
C VAL A 282 -13.17 0.55 0.93
N ALA A 283 -12.07 0.02 0.37
CA ALA A 283 -11.98 -1.36 -0.13
C ALA A 283 -12.29 -2.43 0.91
N HIS A 284 -11.89 -2.19 2.15
CA HIS A 284 -12.17 -3.11 3.25
C HIS A 284 -13.62 -3.02 3.76
N THR A 285 -14.30 -1.90 3.53
CA THR A 285 -15.64 -1.62 4.07
C THR A 285 -16.69 -2.51 3.40
N GLY A 286 -16.74 -2.54 2.07
CA GLY A 286 -17.82 -3.18 1.32
C GLY A 286 -19.01 -2.25 1.08
N LEU A 287 -19.74 -2.48 -0.02
CA LEU A 287 -20.90 -1.69 -0.43
C LEU A 287 -22.07 -1.84 0.54
N TRP A 288 -22.33 -3.09 0.94
CA TRP A 288 -23.39 -3.47 1.87
C TRP A 288 -22.81 -4.03 3.17
N ASP A 289 -23.60 -3.96 4.24
CA ASP A 289 -23.27 -4.70 5.45
C ASP A 289 -23.33 -6.19 5.14
N THR A 290 -22.27 -6.92 5.50
CA THR A 290 -22.27 -8.37 5.36
C THR A 290 -23.01 -8.95 6.56
N PRO A 291 -24.13 -9.67 6.39
CA PRO A 291 -24.79 -10.31 7.53
C PRO A 291 -23.81 -11.30 8.18
N GLY A 292 -23.55 -11.14 9.49
CA GLY A 292 -22.72 -12.05 10.27
C GLY A 292 -21.30 -11.56 10.64
N GLN A 293 -20.97 -10.28 10.44
CA GLN A 293 -19.75 -9.66 11.00
C GLN A 293 -20.07 -8.67 12.13
N GLY A 294 -21.02 -9.03 13.00
CA GLY A 294 -21.22 -8.41 14.30
C GLY A 294 -20.58 -9.27 15.38
N ASP A 295 -19.42 -8.81 15.86
CA ASP A 295 -18.86 -8.88 17.22
C ASP A 295 -17.33 -8.65 17.17
#